data_AF-A0A0C9S339-F1
#
_entry.id   AF-A0A0C9S339-F1
#
_cell.length_a   1.000
_cell.length_b   1.000
_cell.length_c   1.000
_cell.angle_alpha   90.00
_cell.angle_beta   90.00
_cell.angle_gamma   90.00
#
_symmetry.space_group_name_H-M   'P 1'
#
loop_
_entity.id
_entity.type
_entity.pdbx_description
1 polymer ?
#
loop_
_entity_poly.entity_id
_entity_poly.type
_entity_poly.pdbx_seq_one_letter_code
_entity_poly.pdbx_strand_id
1 'polypeptide(L)'
;DADELESWIHEKLQAASDESYKDATNLQAKIQKHQAFEAEVAAHGNAIVVLDNTGMEMIGYGHFESEKIKQCLDELHRLWELLLRKLADKGQKLQQALVLVQFLRHCDEVMFWINDKETFVMADEFGQDLEHVEVLQRKFDEFQKDMASQEFRVTEVNEQAEKLINDDHPERETIRKRREELNEAWNKLKALTLLRQERLFGAHEIQRFNRDADETITWITEKDVVLSSDDYGRDLVSVQTLQRKHEGIERDLAALEDKVMTLGQEADRLCSIHSDHGSQIRGKHAEIMATWEMLKRKAQERRRRLDESYLLHRFLADFRDLVSWIHDMNAIISADELAKDVAGAEALLERHQEHKGEIDAREDSFRSTAEAGQILLDQKHYAVDEVKEKLGILENEKSVLLALWEERRILYEQCMDLQLFYRDTEQADTWMAKQEAFLANQDLGDSLDSVEALLKKHEDFEKSLNAQEEKIKALDEFATKLIEGQHYAADDVAQRRAALLERRNALLERSHTRHTMLEESYRLQQFERDCDETKGWINEKLKIAMDESYLDPTNLNGKVQKHQNFIQELNANRSRV
;
A
#
# COMPACT_ATOMS: atom_id res chain seq x y z
N ASP A 1 60.84 -78.65 81.98
CA ASP A 1 59.50 -78.06 82.18
C ASP A 1 59.56 -76.55 82.42
N ALA A 2 59.93 -76.05 83.61
CA ALA A 2 59.96 -74.60 83.89
C ALA A 2 60.97 -73.82 83.00
N ASP A 3 62.24 -74.26 82.97
CA ASP A 3 63.27 -73.64 82.14
C ASP A 3 62.98 -73.71 80.63
N GLU A 4 62.30 -74.77 80.19
CA GLU A 4 61.90 -74.95 78.78
C GLU A 4 60.77 -73.99 78.40
N LEU A 5 59.80 -73.80 79.29
CA LEU A 5 58.72 -72.83 79.12
C LEU A 5 59.26 -71.39 79.20
N GLU A 6 60.20 -71.13 80.09
CA GLU A 6 60.88 -69.82 80.19
C GLU A 6 61.65 -69.49 78.91
N SER A 7 62.43 -70.46 78.38
CA SER A 7 63.15 -70.32 77.11
C SER A 7 62.20 -70.06 75.93
N TRP A 8 61.08 -70.79 75.89
CA TRP A 8 60.05 -70.60 74.87
C TRP A 8 59.38 -69.23 74.98
N ILE A 9 59.04 -68.75 76.19
CA ILE A 9 58.49 -67.39 76.38
C ILE A 9 59.49 -66.34 75.91
N HIS A 10 60.79 -66.48 76.21
CA HIS A 10 61.83 -65.55 75.73
C HIS A 10 61.94 -65.52 74.20
N GLU A 11 61.90 -66.67 73.54
CA GLU A 11 61.89 -66.77 72.08
C GLU A 11 60.65 -66.05 71.50
N LYS A 12 59.47 -66.32 72.04
CA LYS A 12 58.22 -65.69 71.58
C LYS A 12 58.18 -64.19 71.90
N LEU A 13 58.80 -63.76 73.00
CA LEU A 13 58.90 -62.35 73.38
C LEU A 13 59.79 -61.57 72.40
N GLN A 14 60.82 -62.21 71.85
CA GLN A 14 61.62 -61.64 70.75
C GLN A 14 60.76 -61.45 69.49
N ALA A 15 59.93 -62.43 69.12
CA ALA A 15 59.01 -62.33 67.99
C ALA A 15 57.87 -61.29 68.21
N ALA A 16 57.36 -61.17 69.43
CA ALA A 16 56.36 -60.17 69.82
C ALA A 16 56.94 -58.75 69.87
N SER A 17 58.25 -58.61 70.13
CA SER A 17 58.93 -57.31 70.20
C SER A 17 59.44 -56.78 68.85
N ASP A 18 59.38 -57.59 67.79
CA ASP A 18 59.72 -57.16 66.44
C ASP A 18 58.74 -56.08 65.91
N GLU A 19 59.29 -54.99 65.39
CA GLU A 19 58.56 -53.81 64.90
C GLU A 19 58.19 -53.86 63.41
N SER A 20 58.04 -55.06 62.85
CA SER A 20 57.64 -55.27 61.44
C SER A 20 56.35 -54.57 61.00
N TYR A 21 55.54 -54.06 61.94
CA TYR A 21 54.37 -53.21 61.69
C TYR A 21 54.70 -51.83 61.12
N LYS A 22 55.94 -51.33 61.28
CA LYS A 22 56.38 -50.04 60.70
C LYS A 22 56.47 -50.05 59.18
N ASP A 23 56.67 -51.23 58.60
CA ASP A 23 56.66 -51.42 57.15
C ASP A 23 55.25 -51.77 56.67
N ALA A 24 54.66 -50.87 55.89
CA ALA A 24 53.31 -51.01 55.35
C ALA A 24 53.17 -52.11 54.28
N THR A 25 54.28 -52.68 53.79
CA THR A 25 54.25 -53.70 52.74
C THR A 25 53.66 -55.02 53.27
N ASN A 26 52.71 -55.60 52.54
CA ASN A 26 52.04 -56.86 52.89
C ASN A 26 51.41 -56.88 54.30
N LEU A 27 50.91 -55.73 54.78
CA LEU A 27 50.42 -55.56 56.14
C LEU A 27 49.28 -56.54 56.50
N GLN A 28 48.41 -56.86 55.55
CA GLN A 28 47.36 -57.87 55.75
C GLN A 28 47.93 -59.27 56.07
N ALA A 29 49.00 -59.67 55.36
CA ALA A 29 49.68 -60.94 55.64
C ALA A 29 50.38 -60.92 56.99
N LYS A 30 50.94 -59.76 57.40
CA LYS A 30 51.54 -59.57 58.73
C LYS A 30 50.50 -59.69 59.84
N ILE A 31 49.29 -59.14 59.64
CA ILE A 31 48.16 -59.28 60.57
C ILE A 31 47.71 -60.73 60.68
N GLN A 32 47.55 -61.44 59.56
CA GLN A 32 47.19 -62.87 59.59
C GLN A 32 48.26 -63.71 60.30
N LYS A 33 49.54 -63.43 60.06
CA LYS A 33 50.65 -64.09 60.75
C LYS A 33 50.64 -63.77 62.26
N HIS A 34 50.30 -62.55 62.64
CA HIS A 34 50.17 -62.15 64.03
C HIS A 34 48.97 -62.82 64.72
N GLN A 35 47.81 -62.93 64.05
CA GLN A 35 46.65 -63.66 64.57
C GLN A 35 46.95 -65.15 64.75
N ALA A 36 47.69 -65.76 63.82
CA ALA A 36 48.16 -67.13 63.98
C ALA A 36 49.13 -67.26 65.18
N PHE A 37 50.00 -66.26 65.38
CA PHE A 37 50.90 -66.20 66.53
C PHE A 37 50.13 -65.98 67.86
N GLU A 38 49.07 -65.17 67.87
CA GLU A 38 48.17 -65.01 69.01
C GLU A 38 47.47 -66.32 69.37
N ALA A 39 46.99 -67.07 68.38
CA ALA A 39 46.40 -68.39 68.60
C ALA A 39 47.42 -69.41 69.13
N GLU A 40 48.67 -69.38 68.62
CA GLU A 40 49.76 -70.23 69.13
C GLU A 40 50.07 -69.94 70.60
N VAL A 41 50.20 -68.65 70.97
CA VAL A 41 50.43 -68.23 72.36
C VAL A 41 49.24 -68.62 73.24
N ALA A 42 48.01 -68.36 72.81
CA ALA A 42 46.81 -68.73 73.57
C ALA A 42 46.73 -70.25 73.83
N ALA A 43 47.08 -71.08 72.84
CA ALA A 43 47.09 -72.54 73.00
C ALA A 43 48.12 -73.03 74.04
N HIS A 44 49.24 -72.31 74.20
CA HIS A 44 50.26 -72.62 75.22
C HIS A 44 49.89 -72.13 76.63
N GLY A 45 48.81 -71.36 76.79
CA GLY A 45 48.35 -70.89 78.10
C GLY A 45 48.04 -72.03 79.08
N ASN A 46 47.58 -73.19 78.59
CA ASN A 46 47.36 -74.37 79.42
C ASN A 46 48.65 -74.92 80.05
N ALA A 47 49.80 -74.77 79.39
CA ALA A 47 51.07 -75.25 79.92
C ALA A 47 51.47 -74.49 81.20
N ILE A 48 51.22 -73.18 81.25
CA ILE A 48 51.45 -72.35 82.45
C ILE A 48 50.50 -72.76 83.57
N VAL A 49 49.21 -72.96 83.27
CA VAL A 49 48.22 -73.38 84.27
C VAL A 49 48.58 -74.74 84.89
N VAL A 50 49.06 -75.69 84.08
CA VAL A 50 49.51 -77.00 84.57
C VAL A 50 50.78 -76.88 85.43
N LEU A 51 51.73 -76.02 85.03
CA LEU A 51 52.96 -75.76 85.79
C LEU A 51 52.64 -75.08 87.13
N ASP A 52 51.70 -74.14 87.14
CA ASP A 52 51.17 -73.48 88.34
C ASP A 52 50.55 -74.48 89.30
N ASN A 53 49.65 -75.33 88.81
CA ASN A 53 48.99 -76.33 89.66
C ASN A 53 50.02 -77.28 90.30
N THR A 54 50.99 -77.74 89.51
CA THR A 54 52.04 -78.65 89.98
C THR A 54 52.97 -77.96 90.99
N GLY A 55 53.41 -76.73 90.70
CA GLY A 55 54.30 -75.97 91.58
C GLY A 55 53.60 -75.55 92.88
N MET A 56 52.32 -75.19 92.83
CA MET A 56 51.50 -74.88 94.01
C MET A 56 51.21 -76.11 94.86
N GLU A 57 51.00 -77.29 94.26
CA GLU A 57 50.91 -78.55 94.99
C GLU A 57 52.22 -78.86 95.74
N MET A 58 53.37 -78.71 95.09
CA MET A 58 54.68 -78.92 95.74
C MET A 58 54.91 -77.94 96.90
N ILE A 59 54.47 -76.69 96.77
CA ILE A 59 54.51 -75.70 97.86
C ILE A 59 53.54 -76.11 98.99
N GLY A 60 52.32 -76.55 98.67
CA GLY A 60 51.31 -76.99 99.62
C GLY A 60 51.72 -78.24 100.44
N TYR A 61 52.50 -79.14 99.84
CA TYR A 61 53.05 -80.33 100.52
C TYR A 61 54.36 -80.08 101.29
N GLY A 62 54.86 -78.84 101.36
CA GLY A 62 56.04 -78.48 102.15
C GLY A 62 57.37 -78.93 101.54
N HIS A 63 57.52 -78.83 100.22
CA HIS A 63 58.76 -79.15 99.52
C HIS A 63 59.97 -78.35 100.06
N PHE A 64 61.15 -78.98 100.13
CA PHE A 64 62.34 -78.38 100.76
C PHE A 64 62.89 -77.13 100.03
N GLU A 65 62.42 -76.86 98.81
CA GLU A 65 62.80 -75.72 97.95
C GLU A 65 61.58 -74.86 97.54
N SER A 66 60.52 -74.81 98.36
CA SER A 66 59.29 -74.05 98.05
C SER A 66 59.52 -72.58 97.68
N GLU A 67 60.49 -71.90 98.29
CA GLU A 67 60.84 -70.51 97.95
C GLU A 67 61.42 -70.37 96.53
N LYS A 68 62.27 -71.29 96.09
CA LYS A 68 62.77 -71.29 94.70
C LYS A 68 61.66 -71.58 93.69
N ILE A 69 60.76 -72.52 94.00
CA ILE A 69 59.62 -72.86 93.15
C ILE A 69 58.71 -71.63 92.99
N LYS A 70 58.43 -70.93 94.09
CA LYS A 70 57.63 -69.69 94.06
C LYS A 70 58.29 -68.59 93.23
N GLN A 71 59.58 -68.33 93.43
CA GLN A 71 60.32 -67.33 92.63
C GLN A 71 60.31 -67.66 91.13
N CYS A 72 60.40 -68.94 90.77
CA CYS A 72 60.34 -69.40 89.39
C CYS A 72 58.94 -69.19 88.77
N LEU A 73 57.87 -69.51 89.50
CA LEU A 73 56.49 -69.25 89.05
C LEU A 73 56.19 -67.75 88.92
N ASP A 74 56.62 -66.94 89.90
CA ASP A 74 56.44 -65.48 89.87
C ASP A 74 57.14 -64.85 88.65
N GLU A 75 58.36 -65.31 88.33
CA GLU A 75 59.11 -64.85 87.15
C GLU A 75 58.46 -65.31 85.83
N LEU A 76 57.97 -66.56 85.77
CA LEU A 76 57.22 -67.07 84.62
C LEU A 76 55.92 -66.28 84.39
N HIS A 77 55.17 -65.94 85.44
CA HIS A 77 53.98 -65.08 85.35
C HIS A 77 54.34 -63.69 84.84
N ARG A 78 55.41 -63.10 85.36
CA ARG A 78 55.90 -61.79 84.91
C ARG A 78 56.24 -61.80 83.42
N LEU A 79 56.96 -62.83 82.96
CA LEU A 79 57.35 -63.00 81.56
C LEU A 79 56.15 -63.29 80.66
N TRP A 80 55.18 -64.08 81.13
CA TRP A 80 53.94 -64.36 80.41
C TRP A 80 53.05 -63.13 80.27
N GLU A 81 52.84 -62.37 81.35
CA GLU A 81 52.13 -61.09 81.29
C GLU A 81 52.83 -60.10 80.36
N LEU A 82 54.16 -60.05 80.39
CA LEU A 82 54.93 -59.21 79.50
C LEU A 82 54.76 -59.63 78.03
N LEU A 83 54.78 -60.93 77.74
CA LEU A 83 54.52 -61.49 76.42
C LEU A 83 53.11 -61.10 75.94
N LEU A 84 52.07 -61.32 76.76
CA LEU A 84 50.69 -60.95 76.42
C LEU A 84 50.53 -59.44 76.18
N ARG A 85 51.15 -58.60 77.02
CA ARG A 85 51.15 -57.14 76.82
C ARG A 85 51.84 -56.75 75.51
N LYS A 86 53.01 -57.34 75.20
CA LYS A 86 53.73 -57.08 73.94
C LYS A 86 52.98 -57.57 72.71
N LEU A 87 52.32 -58.71 72.83
CA LEU A 87 51.48 -59.28 71.79
C LEU A 87 50.28 -58.36 71.49
N ALA A 88 49.54 -57.94 72.53
CA ALA A 88 48.43 -57.01 72.40
C ALA A 88 48.87 -55.63 71.84
N ASP A 89 50.01 -55.09 72.30
CA ASP A 89 50.59 -53.84 71.77
C ASP A 89 50.95 -53.96 70.28
N LYS A 90 51.56 -55.09 69.88
CA LYS A 90 51.87 -55.37 68.47
C LYS A 90 50.59 -55.51 67.63
N GLY A 91 49.57 -56.19 68.14
CA GLY A 91 48.26 -56.32 67.48
C GLY A 91 47.57 -54.98 67.27
N GLN A 92 47.54 -54.14 68.31
CA GLN A 92 47.01 -52.78 68.25
C GLN A 92 47.76 -51.92 67.22
N LYS A 93 49.10 -51.96 67.22
CA LYS A 93 49.93 -51.20 66.27
C LYS A 93 49.76 -51.67 64.83
N LEU A 94 49.61 -52.98 64.60
CA LEU A 94 49.32 -53.53 63.28
C LEU A 94 47.95 -53.07 62.76
N GLN A 95 46.93 -53.04 63.62
CA GLN A 95 45.60 -52.52 63.26
C GLN A 95 45.64 -51.01 62.99
N GLN A 96 46.33 -50.24 63.83
CA GLN A 96 46.56 -48.80 63.63
C GLN A 96 47.24 -48.53 62.28
N ALA A 97 48.32 -49.25 61.97
CA ALA A 97 49.01 -49.14 60.68
C ALA A 97 48.08 -49.47 59.49
N LEU A 98 47.18 -50.46 59.63
CA LEU A 98 46.26 -50.86 58.57
C LEU A 98 45.24 -49.77 58.27
N VAL A 99 44.60 -49.24 59.32
CA VAL A 99 43.60 -48.20 59.17
C VAL A 99 44.22 -46.91 58.64
N LEU A 100 45.46 -46.58 59.04
CA LEU A 100 46.20 -45.45 58.48
C LEU A 100 46.47 -45.62 56.98
N VAL A 101 46.96 -46.79 56.54
CA VAL A 101 47.22 -47.05 55.11
C VAL A 101 45.93 -46.99 54.28
N GLN A 102 44.83 -47.52 54.82
CA GLN A 102 43.52 -47.43 54.18
C GLN A 102 43.06 -45.98 54.03
N PHE A 103 43.18 -45.18 55.10
CA PHE A 103 42.87 -43.75 55.08
C PHE A 103 43.71 -42.99 54.05
N LEU A 104 45.03 -43.21 54.04
CA LEU A 104 45.94 -42.55 53.08
C LEU A 104 45.60 -42.93 51.63
N ARG A 105 45.30 -44.21 51.38
CA ARG A 105 44.87 -44.66 50.05
C ARG A 105 43.57 -43.98 49.63
N HIS A 106 42.56 -43.91 50.50
CA HIS A 106 41.31 -43.22 50.18
C HIS A 106 41.54 -41.71 49.93
N CYS A 107 42.42 -41.06 50.70
CA CYS A 107 42.83 -39.68 50.42
C CYS A 107 43.46 -39.54 49.04
N ASP A 108 44.42 -40.41 48.70
CA ASP A 108 45.14 -40.34 47.43
C ASP A 108 44.22 -40.62 46.23
N GLU A 109 43.26 -41.54 46.35
CA GLU A 109 42.24 -41.80 45.33
C GLU A 109 41.36 -40.56 45.07
N VAL A 110 40.93 -39.88 46.14
CA VAL A 110 40.13 -38.66 46.03
C VAL A 110 40.96 -37.50 45.49
N MET A 111 42.20 -37.34 45.96
CA MET A 111 43.13 -36.32 45.48
C MET A 111 43.48 -36.50 44.00
N PHE A 112 43.69 -37.74 43.56
CA PHE A 112 43.92 -38.03 42.15
C PHE A 112 42.73 -37.58 41.28
N TRP A 113 41.51 -37.89 41.71
CA TRP A 113 40.30 -37.44 41.02
C TRP A 113 40.17 -35.92 41.00
N ILE A 114 40.45 -35.25 42.13
CA ILE A 114 40.41 -33.77 42.22
C ILE A 114 41.37 -33.16 41.22
N ASN A 115 42.62 -33.62 41.17
CA ASN A 115 43.63 -33.07 40.28
C ASN A 115 43.30 -33.32 38.80
N ASP A 116 42.79 -34.50 38.45
CA ASP A 116 42.32 -34.81 37.10
C ASP A 116 41.19 -33.85 36.68
N LYS A 117 40.21 -33.63 37.55
CA LYS A 117 39.07 -32.76 37.25
C LYS A 117 39.36 -31.27 37.38
N GLU A 118 40.38 -30.88 38.13
CA GLU A 118 40.87 -29.50 38.16
C GLU A 118 41.30 -29.05 36.76
N THR A 119 41.97 -29.92 35.99
CA THR A 119 42.35 -29.61 34.61
C THR A 119 41.15 -29.41 33.69
N PHE A 120 40.05 -30.16 33.91
CA PHE A 120 38.81 -30.04 33.13
C PHE A 120 38.12 -28.69 33.39
N VAL A 121 37.98 -28.26 34.64
CA VAL A 121 37.33 -26.98 34.96
C VAL A 121 38.19 -25.75 34.63
N MET A 122 39.51 -25.92 34.52
CA MET A 122 40.44 -24.88 34.09
C MET A 122 40.58 -24.75 32.57
N ALA A 123 39.92 -25.61 31.77
CA ALA A 123 39.93 -25.47 30.33
C ALA A 123 39.43 -24.08 29.91
N ASP A 124 40.07 -23.46 28.91
CA ASP A 124 39.73 -22.11 28.41
C ASP A 124 38.74 -22.15 27.22
N GLU A 125 38.14 -23.31 26.96
CA GLU A 125 37.22 -23.50 25.84
C GLU A 125 35.81 -23.04 26.23
N PHE A 126 35.28 -22.01 25.58
CA PHE A 126 33.95 -21.43 25.88
C PHE A 126 32.99 -21.46 24.69
N GLY A 127 33.26 -22.32 23.69
CA GLY A 127 32.41 -22.48 22.51
C GLY A 127 32.61 -21.38 21.46
N GLN A 128 32.50 -21.76 20.18
CA GLN A 128 32.65 -20.83 19.05
C GLN A 128 31.28 -20.33 18.55
N ASP A 129 30.25 -21.14 18.73
CA ASP A 129 28.85 -20.92 18.40
C ASP A 129 27.97 -21.44 19.55
N LEU A 130 26.66 -21.21 19.45
CA LEU A 130 25.71 -21.58 20.50
C LEU A 130 25.64 -23.10 20.69
N GLU A 131 25.63 -23.86 19.61
CA GLU A 131 25.57 -25.33 19.63
C GLU A 131 26.78 -25.91 20.37
N HIS A 132 27.98 -25.37 20.13
CA HIS A 132 29.19 -25.79 20.84
C HIS A 132 29.12 -25.42 22.33
N VAL A 133 28.61 -24.23 22.68
CA VAL A 133 28.40 -23.87 24.10
C VAL A 133 27.43 -24.83 24.78
N GLU A 134 26.32 -25.18 24.14
CA GLU A 134 25.33 -26.14 24.67
C GLU A 134 25.92 -27.55 24.86
N VAL A 135 26.86 -27.96 24.00
CA VAL A 135 27.62 -29.22 24.19
C VAL A 135 28.54 -29.12 25.41
N LEU A 136 29.25 -28.00 25.59
CA LEU A 136 30.13 -27.77 26.74
C LEU A 136 29.34 -27.70 28.05
N GLN A 137 28.17 -27.06 28.05
CA GLN A 137 27.27 -27.04 29.20
C GLN A 137 26.79 -28.44 29.56
N ARG A 138 26.36 -29.26 28.60
CA ARG A 138 25.98 -30.65 28.86
C ARG A 138 27.10 -31.48 29.49
N LYS A 139 28.33 -31.36 28.95
CA LYS A 139 29.51 -32.02 29.55
C LYS A 139 29.79 -31.51 30.97
N PHE A 140 29.57 -30.22 31.22
CA PHE A 140 29.76 -29.62 32.53
C PHE A 140 28.68 -30.07 33.53
N ASP A 141 27.42 -30.22 33.10
CA ASP A 141 26.34 -30.76 33.93
C ASP A 141 26.61 -32.23 34.32
N GLU A 142 27.17 -33.03 33.41
CA GLU A 142 27.65 -34.38 33.72
C GLU A 142 28.75 -34.35 34.79
N PHE A 143 29.73 -33.45 34.64
CA PHE A 143 30.76 -33.24 35.66
C PHE A 143 30.18 -32.80 37.02
N GLN A 144 29.15 -31.95 37.05
CA GLN A 144 28.50 -31.54 38.30
C GLN A 144 27.80 -32.71 39.00
N LYS A 145 27.24 -33.66 38.26
CA LYS A 145 26.70 -34.91 38.83
C LYS A 145 27.81 -35.76 39.44
N ASP A 146 28.95 -35.86 38.77
CA ASP A 146 30.12 -36.57 39.30
C ASP A 146 30.65 -35.90 40.59
N MET A 147 30.70 -34.56 40.62
CA MET A 147 31.05 -33.78 41.82
C MET A 147 30.16 -34.12 43.02
N ALA A 148 28.84 -34.24 42.82
CA ALA A 148 27.91 -34.60 43.89
C ALA A 148 28.21 -36.00 44.45
N SER A 149 28.58 -36.96 43.59
CA SER A 149 28.97 -38.30 44.03
C SER A 149 30.31 -38.28 44.80
N GLN A 150 31.25 -37.44 44.38
CA GLN A 150 32.56 -37.31 45.00
C GLN A 150 32.49 -36.59 46.35
N GLU A 151 31.51 -35.69 46.54
CA GLU A 151 31.26 -35.02 47.82
C GLU A 151 31.00 -36.02 48.96
N PHE A 152 30.29 -37.12 48.66
CA PHE A 152 30.08 -38.20 49.61
C PHE A 152 31.40 -38.88 50.01
N ARG A 153 32.27 -39.16 49.04
CA ARG A 153 33.59 -39.79 49.29
C ARG A 153 34.51 -38.89 50.11
N VAL A 154 34.51 -37.58 49.84
CA VAL A 154 35.26 -36.59 50.64
C VAL A 154 34.74 -36.57 52.07
N THR A 155 33.42 -36.64 52.26
CA THR A 155 32.79 -36.71 53.58
C THR A 155 33.19 -37.98 54.32
N GLU A 156 33.15 -39.15 53.67
CA GLU A 156 33.56 -40.43 54.26
C GLU A 156 35.04 -40.43 54.69
N VAL A 157 35.94 -39.89 53.86
CA VAL A 157 37.37 -39.75 54.20
C VAL A 157 37.57 -38.79 55.38
N ASN A 158 36.80 -37.70 55.45
CA ASN A 158 36.83 -36.77 56.57
C ASN A 158 36.33 -37.42 57.87
N GLU A 159 35.25 -38.21 57.82
CA GLU A 159 34.74 -38.98 58.95
C GLU A 159 35.75 -40.04 59.41
N GLN A 160 36.41 -40.73 58.48
CA GLN A 160 37.48 -41.67 58.78
C GLN A 160 38.66 -40.99 59.50
N ALA A 161 39.09 -39.82 59.01
CA ALA A 161 40.13 -39.02 59.66
C ALA A 161 39.74 -38.59 61.07
N GLU A 162 38.51 -38.07 61.22
CA GLU A 162 38.00 -37.59 62.51
C GLU A 162 37.90 -38.72 63.53
N LYS A 163 37.43 -39.90 63.12
CA LYS A 163 37.42 -41.09 63.96
C LYS A 163 38.83 -41.48 64.43
N LEU A 164 39.80 -41.52 63.51
CA LEU A 164 41.19 -41.86 63.87
C LEU A 164 41.82 -40.83 64.82
N ILE A 165 41.51 -39.55 64.65
CA ILE A 165 41.97 -38.49 65.54
C ILE A 165 41.35 -38.63 66.95
N ASN A 166 40.04 -38.90 67.01
CA ASN A 166 39.32 -39.08 68.27
C ASN A 166 39.73 -40.35 69.03
N ASP A 167 40.11 -41.41 68.30
CA ASP A 167 40.66 -42.66 68.84
C ASP A 167 42.15 -42.52 69.28
N ASP A 168 42.69 -41.30 69.32
CA ASP A 168 44.05 -40.96 69.76
C ASP A 168 45.17 -41.65 68.93
N HIS A 169 44.96 -41.83 67.63
CA HIS A 169 45.89 -42.55 66.76
C HIS A 169 47.33 -41.96 66.84
N PRO A 170 48.40 -42.79 66.87
CA PRO A 170 49.79 -42.30 66.99
C PRO A 170 50.19 -41.26 65.92
N GLU A 171 49.69 -41.45 64.70
CA GLU A 171 49.94 -40.58 63.53
C GLU A 171 48.88 -39.47 63.33
N ARG A 172 48.21 -39.01 64.41
CA ARG A 172 47.13 -38.01 64.34
C ARG A 172 47.50 -36.72 63.59
N GLU A 173 48.75 -36.27 63.69
CA GLU A 173 49.24 -35.05 63.01
C GLU A 173 49.33 -35.26 61.49
N THR A 174 49.85 -36.41 61.07
CA THR A 174 49.88 -36.82 59.65
C THR A 174 48.47 -36.93 59.08
N ILE A 175 47.55 -37.54 59.83
CA ILE A 175 46.13 -37.66 59.44
C ILE A 175 45.48 -36.28 59.29
N ARG A 176 45.69 -35.39 60.27
CA ARG A 176 45.16 -34.02 60.24
C ARG A 176 45.66 -33.25 59.02
N LYS A 177 46.98 -33.28 58.79
CA LYS A 177 47.59 -32.61 57.64
C LYS A 177 47.02 -33.11 56.31
N ARG A 178 46.89 -34.43 56.13
CA ARG A 178 46.35 -35.00 54.88
C ARG A 178 44.87 -34.67 54.69
N ARG A 179 44.10 -34.63 55.78
CA ARG A 179 42.70 -34.17 55.76
C ARG A 179 42.59 -32.70 55.35
N GLU A 180 43.47 -31.85 55.89
CA GLU A 180 43.52 -30.42 55.54
C GLU A 180 43.87 -30.22 54.05
N GLU A 181 44.93 -30.88 53.56
CA GLU A 181 45.32 -30.86 52.14
C GLU A 181 44.16 -31.26 51.21
N LEU A 182 43.45 -32.34 51.57
CA LEU A 182 42.29 -32.81 50.81
C LEU A 182 41.16 -31.79 50.77
N ASN A 183 40.81 -31.20 51.93
CA ASN A 183 39.73 -30.22 52.01
C ASN A 183 40.08 -28.91 51.30
N GLU A 184 41.34 -28.46 51.36
CA GLU A 184 41.80 -27.31 50.59
C GLU A 184 41.66 -27.55 49.08
N ALA A 185 42.11 -28.70 48.58
CA ALA A 185 41.98 -29.08 47.18
C ALA A 185 40.51 -29.19 46.75
N TRP A 186 39.66 -29.79 47.58
CA TRP A 186 38.22 -29.92 47.32
C TRP A 186 37.52 -28.55 47.27
N ASN A 187 37.82 -27.66 48.21
CA ASN A 187 37.26 -26.31 48.24
C ASN A 187 37.73 -25.48 47.04
N LYS A 188 38.99 -25.62 46.64
CA LYS A 188 39.52 -25.00 45.42
C LYS A 188 38.77 -25.48 44.18
N LEU A 189 38.56 -26.79 44.04
CA LEU A 189 37.82 -27.36 42.92
C LEU A 189 36.37 -26.86 42.88
N LYS A 190 35.70 -26.76 44.04
CA LYS A 190 34.35 -26.16 44.16
C LYS A 190 34.34 -24.71 43.66
N ALA A 191 35.31 -23.89 44.08
CA ALA A 191 35.41 -22.50 43.63
C ALA A 191 35.65 -22.38 42.12
N LEU A 192 36.54 -23.20 41.56
CA LEU A 192 36.80 -23.25 40.11
C LEU A 192 35.58 -23.71 39.32
N THR A 193 34.83 -24.67 39.86
CA THR A 193 33.58 -25.17 39.27
C THR A 193 32.55 -24.04 39.17
N LEU A 194 32.35 -23.26 40.25
CA LEU A 194 31.43 -22.10 40.22
C LEU A 194 31.86 -21.07 39.18
N LEU A 195 33.16 -20.72 39.14
CA LEU A 195 33.68 -19.78 38.15
C LEU A 195 33.47 -20.28 36.70
N ARG A 196 33.70 -21.57 36.45
CA ARG A 196 33.49 -22.18 35.13
C ARG A 196 32.00 -22.15 34.75
N GLN A 197 31.10 -22.40 35.70
CA GLN A 197 29.65 -22.32 35.50
C GLN A 197 29.21 -20.91 35.08
N GLU A 198 29.66 -19.87 35.80
CA GLU A 198 29.35 -18.47 35.48
C GLU A 198 29.85 -18.09 34.09
N ARG A 199 31.08 -18.50 33.73
CA ARG A 199 31.65 -18.23 32.40
C ARG A 199 30.92 -18.96 31.27
N LEU A 200 30.57 -20.23 31.44
CA LEU A 200 29.80 -20.99 30.45
C LEU A 200 28.38 -20.43 30.28
N PHE A 201 27.76 -19.94 31.36
CA PHE A 201 26.48 -19.26 31.30
C PHE A 201 26.58 -17.94 30.53
N GLY A 202 27.60 -17.11 30.83
CA GLY A 202 27.84 -15.87 30.11
C GLY A 202 28.13 -16.07 28.62
N ALA A 203 28.97 -17.07 28.28
CA ALA A 203 29.24 -17.44 26.90
C ALA A 203 27.96 -17.85 26.15
N HIS A 204 27.08 -18.61 26.80
CA HIS A 204 25.79 -19.00 26.23
C HIS A 204 24.88 -17.80 25.97
N GLU A 205 24.75 -16.87 26.94
CA GLU A 205 23.96 -15.65 26.75
C GLU A 205 24.46 -14.82 25.57
N ILE A 206 25.79 -14.64 25.45
CA ILE A 206 26.41 -13.87 24.36
C ILE A 206 26.21 -14.57 23.02
N GLN A 207 26.42 -15.87 22.92
CA GLN A 207 26.24 -16.60 21.67
C GLN A 207 24.76 -16.65 21.23
N ARG A 208 23.83 -16.74 22.18
CA ARG A 208 22.39 -16.61 21.88
C ARG A 208 22.07 -15.24 21.30
N PHE A 209 22.60 -14.17 21.90
CA PHE A 209 22.44 -12.81 21.37
C PHE A 209 23.03 -12.67 19.97
N ASN A 210 24.23 -13.21 19.73
CA ASN A 210 24.87 -13.17 18.41
C ASN A 210 24.03 -13.89 17.34
N ARG A 211 23.48 -15.07 17.67
CA ARG A 211 22.59 -15.80 16.75
C ARG A 211 21.34 -14.98 16.41
N ASP A 212 20.64 -14.46 17.42
CA ASP A 212 19.45 -13.64 17.20
C ASP A 212 19.78 -12.36 16.40
N ALA A 213 20.96 -11.78 16.60
CA ALA A 213 21.45 -10.64 15.83
C ALA A 213 21.70 -11.02 14.36
N ASP A 214 22.37 -12.14 14.09
CA ASP A 214 22.64 -12.63 12.74
C ASP A 214 21.37 -13.01 11.98
N GLU A 215 20.39 -13.62 12.66
CA GLU A 215 19.06 -13.89 12.09
C GLU A 215 18.35 -12.57 11.73
N THR A 216 18.43 -11.55 12.60
CA THR A 216 17.84 -10.23 12.35
C THR A 216 18.54 -9.51 11.19
N ILE A 217 19.87 -9.58 11.10
CA ILE A 217 20.64 -9.04 9.97
C ILE A 217 20.26 -9.76 8.67
N THR A 218 20.11 -11.09 8.71
CA THR A 218 19.64 -11.87 7.56
C THR A 218 18.27 -11.39 7.10
N TRP A 219 17.32 -11.20 8.02
CA TRP A 219 16.01 -10.67 7.69
C TRP A 219 16.06 -9.23 7.11
N ILE A 220 16.91 -8.35 7.67
CA ILE A 220 17.18 -7.00 7.14
C ILE A 220 17.69 -7.08 5.70
N THR A 221 18.67 -7.94 5.43
CA THR A 221 19.27 -8.09 4.08
C THR A 221 18.27 -8.66 3.06
N GLU A 222 17.40 -9.58 3.44
CA GLU A 222 16.30 -10.04 2.58
C GLU A 222 15.35 -8.90 2.19
N LYS A 223 14.98 -8.04 3.15
CA LYS A 223 14.16 -6.85 2.86
C LYS A 223 14.90 -5.82 2.02
N ASP A 224 16.21 -5.67 2.23
CA ASP A 224 17.06 -4.76 1.47
C ASP A 224 17.06 -5.07 -0.02
N VAL A 225 17.13 -6.36 -0.38
CA VAL A 225 17.06 -6.82 -1.77
C VAL A 225 15.75 -6.39 -2.43
N VAL A 226 14.62 -6.54 -1.73
CA VAL A 226 13.30 -6.14 -2.26
C VAL A 226 13.19 -4.62 -2.42
N LEU A 227 13.70 -3.87 -1.43
CA LEU A 227 13.66 -2.40 -1.45
C LEU A 227 14.62 -1.78 -2.47
N SER A 228 15.66 -2.50 -2.87
CA SER A 228 16.66 -2.05 -3.86
C SER A 228 16.20 -2.20 -5.32
N SER A 229 14.96 -2.63 -5.56
CA SER A 229 14.37 -2.63 -6.90
C SER A 229 14.17 -1.20 -7.42
N ASP A 230 14.51 -0.95 -8.68
CA ASP A 230 14.20 0.33 -9.37
C ASP A 230 12.88 0.28 -10.18
N ASP A 231 12.06 -0.75 -9.96
CA ASP A 231 10.72 -0.79 -10.54
C ASP A 231 9.76 0.08 -9.73
N TYR A 232 9.33 1.19 -10.36
CA TYR A 232 8.36 2.15 -9.82
C TYR A 232 7.04 2.14 -10.60
N GLY A 233 6.81 1.15 -11.47
CA GLY A 233 5.61 1.05 -12.31
C GLY A 233 5.73 1.82 -13.62
N ARG A 234 4.85 1.48 -14.57
CA ARG A 234 4.84 2.04 -15.94
C ARG A 234 3.47 2.58 -16.38
N ASP A 235 2.46 2.37 -15.55
CA ASP A 235 1.08 2.79 -15.74
C ASP A 235 0.39 2.90 -14.36
N LEU A 236 -0.74 3.60 -14.29
CA LEU A 236 -1.41 3.89 -13.01
C LEU A 236 -1.71 2.62 -12.19
N VAL A 237 -2.10 1.52 -12.86
CA VAL A 237 -2.48 0.27 -12.21
C VAL A 237 -1.26 -0.46 -11.63
N SER A 238 -0.16 -0.50 -12.37
CA SER A 238 1.10 -1.10 -11.91
C SER A 238 1.70 -0.33 -10.73
N VAL A 239 1.68 1.01 -10.76
CA VAL A 239 2.15 1.83 -9.63
C VAL A 239 1.32 1.58 -8.37
N GLN A 240 -0.02 1.60 -8.48
CA GLN A 240 -0.91 1.32 -7.34
C GLN A 240 -0.68 -0.08 -6.75
N THR A 241 -0.39 -1.06 -7.61
CA THR A 241 -0.06 -2.42 -7.17
C THR A 241 1.27 -2.45 -6.40
N LEU A 242 2.28 -1.71 -6.87
CA LEU A 242 3.57 -1.59 -6.21
C LEU A 242 3.47 -0.83 -4.87
N GLN A 243 2.65 0.22 -4.79
CA GLN A 243 2.36 0.93 -3.54
C GLN A 243 1.76 -0.01 -2.48
N ARG A 244 0.75 -0.82 -2.84
CA ARG A 244 0.17 -1.81 -1.92
C ARG A 244 1.18 -2.87 -1.47
N LYS A 245 2.04 -3.35 -2.39
CA LYS A 245 3.13 -4.26 -2.03
C LYS A 245 4.09 -3.59 -1.05
N HIS A 246 4.41 -2.31 -1.26
CA HIS A 246 5.30 -1.56 -0.39
C HIS A 246 4.70 -1.29 1.00
N GLU A 247 3.39 -1.02 1.11
CA GLU A 247 2.67 -0.99 2.40
C GLU A 247 2.79 -2.32 3.16
N GLY A 248 2.84 -3.44 2.45
CA GLY A 248 3.16 -4.75 3.04
C GLY A 248 4.55 -4.80 3.64
N ILE A 249 5.54 -4.29 2.90
CA ILE A 249 6.93 -4.22 3.38
C ILE A 249 7.02 -3.30 4.59
N GLU A 250 6.38 -2.13 4.60
CA GLU A 250 6.40 -1.22 5.75
C GLU A 250 5.82 -1.85 7.02
N ARG A 251 4.79 -2.70 6.91
CA ARG A 251 4.29 -3.47 8.05
C ARG A 251 5.32 -4.48 8.56
N ASP A 252 6.02 -5.17 7.66
CA ASP A 252 7.11 -6.07 8.04
C ASP A 252 8.26 -5.29 8.72
N LEU A 253 8.56 -4.08 8.24
CA LEU A 253 9.57 -3.21 8.84
C LEU A 253 9.17 -2.78 10.26
N ALA A 254 7.89 -2.51 10.53
CA ALA A 254 7.45 -2.18 11.89
C ALA A 254 7.73 -3.34 12.88
N ALA A 255 7.47 -4.59 12.47
CA ALA A 255 7.81 -5.76 13.30
C ALA A 255 9.32 -5.96 13.47
N LEU A 256 10.10 -5.65 12.43
CA LEU A 256 11.56 -5.68 12.48
C LEU A 256 12.12 -4.60 13.42
N GLU A 257 11.49 -3.43 13.50
CA GLU A 257 11.84 -2.36 14.44
C GLU A 257 11.75 -2.83 15.89
N ASP A 258 10.64 -3.48 16.26
CA ASP A 258 10.44 -4.02 17.61
C ASP A 258 11.53 -5.05 17.97
N LYS A 259 11.92 -5.92 17.02
CA LYS A 259 13.00 -6.90 17.22
C LYS A 259 14.36 -6.22 17.39
N VAL A 260 14.68 -5.20 16.57
CA VAL A 260 15.92 -4.42 16.69
C VAL A 260 15.98 -3.70 18.04
N MET A 261 14.89 -3.08 18.49
CA MET A 261 14.83 -2.42 19.80
C MET A 261 15.02 -3.41 20.95
N THR A 262 14.41 -4.58 20.87
CA THR A 262 14.58 -5.66 21.87
C THR A 262 16.03 -6.13 21.94
N LEU A 263 16.69 -6.29 20.79
CA LEU A 263 18.10 -6.64 20.73
C LEU A 263 19.01 -5.55 21.28
N GLY A 264 18.67 -4.27 21.08
CA GLY A 264 19.39 -3.17 21.71
C GLY A 264 19.32 -3.20 23.24
N GLN A 265 18.13 -3.44 23.80
CA GLN A 265 17.94 -3.61 25.24
C GLN A 265 18.73 -4.81 25.80
N GLU A 266 18.73 -5.92 25.08
CA GLU A 266 19.50 -7.11 25.46
C GLU A 266 21.02 -6.85 25.37
N ALA A 267 21.48 -6.13 24.35
CA ALA A 267 22.88 -5.75 24.21
C ALA A 267 23.35 -4.87 25.38
N ASP A 268 22.54 -3.90 25.80
CA ASP A 268 22.81 -3.04 26.95
C ASP A 268 22.85 -3.83 28.26
N ARG A 269 21.88 -4.75 28.46
CA ARG A 269 21.86 -5.65 29.61
C ARG A 269 23.12 -6.51 29.66
N LEU A 270 23.48 -7.18 28.56
CA LEU A 270 24.65 -8.05 28.51
C LEU A 270 25.96 -7.27 28.68
N CYS A 271 26.05 -6.04 28.18
CA CYS A 271 27.21 -5.18 28.44
C CYS A 271 27.37 -4.82 29.92
N SER A 272 26.28 -4.74 30.68
CA SER A 272 26.32 -4.46 32.12
C SER A 272 26.74 -5.67 32.96
N ILE A 273 26.44 -6.88 32.48
CA ILE A 273 26.73 -8.15 33.20
C ILE A 273 28.10 -8.70 32.80
N HIS A 274 28.46 -8.64 31.51
CA HIS A 274 29.66 -9.25 30.93
C HIS A 274 30.61 -8.18 30.38
N SER A 275 31.24 -7.41 31.28
CA SER A 275 32.08 -6.25 30.91
C SER A 275 33.20 -6.59 29.93
N ASP A 276 33.80 -7.77 30.07
CA ASP A 276 34.96 -8.22 29.30
C ASP A 276 34.62 -8.44 27.81
N HIS A 277 33.35 -8.72 27.51
CA HIS A 277 32.84 -8.91 26.14
C HIS A 277 32.07 -7.70 25.60
N GLY A 278 31.96 -6.61 26.38
CA GLY A 278 31.14 -5.46 26.03
C GLY A 278 31.53 -4.79 24.70
N SER A 279 32.80 -4.84 24.29
CA SER A 279 33.24 -4.28 23.00
C SER A 279 32.67 -5.05 21.81
N GLN A 280 32.67 -6.39 21.86
CA GLN A 280 32.09 -7.25 20.82
C GLN A 280 30.57 -7.08 20.75
N ILE A 281 29.88 -7.11 21.89
CA ILE A 281 28.43 -6.95 21.98
C ILE A 281 28.00 -5.59 21.41
N ARG A 282 28.68 -4.50 21.81
CA ARG A 282 28.42 -3.16 21.24
C ARG A 282 28.72 -3.09 19.75
N GLY A 283 29.78 -3.74 19.29
CA GLY A 283 30.10 -3.83 17.86
C GLY A 283 28.96 -4.47 17.06
N LYS A 284 28.43 -5.60 17.55
CA LYS A 284 27.33 -6.31 16.91
C LYS A 284 26.02 -5.51 16.94
N HIS A 285 25.70 -4.89 18.07
CA HIS A 285 24.54 -4.00 18.16
C HIS A 285 24.65 -2.81 17.20
N ALA A 286 25.83 -2.20 17.09
CA ALA A 286 26.06 -1.10 16.15
C ALA A 286 25.90 -1.53 14.68
N GLU A 287 26.29 -2.76 14.33
CA GLU A 287 26.07 -3.34 13.00
C GLU A 287 24.57 -3.46 12.68
N ILE A 288 23.77 -4.02 13.60
CA ILE A 288 22.31 -4.13 13.45
C ILE A 288 21.69 -2.75 13.27
N MET A 289 22.06 -1.79 14.11
CA MET A 289 21.51 -0.43 14.03
C MET A 289 21.89 0.27 12.73
N ALA A 290 23.15 0.13 12.27
CA ALA A 290 23.60 0.74 11.02
C ALA A 290 22.86 0.15 9.79
N THR A 291 22.69 -1.17 9.75
CA THR A 291 21.97 -1.84 8.65
C THR A 291 20.47 -1.52 8.69
N TRP A 292 19.87 -1.45 9.87
CA TRP A 292 18.48 -1.03 10.08
C TRP A 292 18.20 0.40 9.61
N GLU A 293 19.02 1.37 10.01
CA GLU A 293 18.85 2.78 9.60
C GLU A 293 19.08 2.98 8.09
N MET A 294 19.95 2.18 7.48
CA MET A 294 20.08 2.15 6.02
C MET A 294 18.81 1.62 5.34
N LEU A 295 18.24 0.53 5.86
CA LEU A 295 17.01 -0.06 5.34
C LEU A 295 15.82 0.90 5.46
N LYS A 296 15.67 1.59 6.60
CA LYS A 296 14.64 2.62 6.81
C LYS A 296 14.73 3.74 5.77
N ARG A 297 15.93 4.26 5.52
CA ARG A 297 16.14 5.30 4.49
C ARG A 297 15.77 4.82 3.10
N LYS A 298 16.15 3.58 2.73
CA LYS A 298 15.76 2.99 1.44
C LYS A 298 14.25 2.81 1.32
N ALA A 299 13.57 2.37 2.38
CA ALA A 299 12.12 2.24 2.39
C ALA A 299 11.43 3.59 2.16
N GLN A 300 11.85 4.63 2.88
CA GLN A 300 11.32 5.98 2.72
C GLN A 300 11.57 6.54 1.32
N GLU A 301 12.77 6.35 0.77
CA GLU A 301 13.07 6.79 -0.60
C GLU A 301 12.22 6.04 -1.63
N ARG A 302 12.05 4.72 -1.47
CA ARG A 302 11.18 3.94 -2.35
C ARG A 302 9.72 4.40 -2.27
N ARG A 303 9.18 4.67 -1.07
CA ARG A 303 7.85 5.26 -0.88
C ARG A 303 7.72 6.57 -1.66
N ARG A 304 8.66 7.49 -1.46
CA ARG A 304 8.70 8.79 -2.13
C ARG A 304 8.70 8.65 -3.66
N ARG A 305 9.54 7.76 -4.21
CA ARG A 305 9.64 7.49 -5.65
C ARG A 305 8.38 6.83 -6.23
N LEU A 306 7.73 5.94 -5.48
CA LEU A 306 6.45 5.35 -5.87
C LEU A 306 5.32 6.39 -5.89
N ASP A 307 5.32 7.32 -4.93
CA ASP A 307 4.33 8.40 -4.87
C ASP A 307 4.53 9.42 -6.00
N GLU A 308 5.79 9.78 -6.31
CA GLU A 308 6.16 10.56 -7.50
C GLU A 308 5.64 9.90 -8.80
N SER A 309 5.97 8.62 -8.99
CA SER A 309 5.50 7.82 -10.14
C SER A 309 3.96 7.77 -10.22
N TYR A 310 3.29 7.65 -9.07
CA TYR A 310 1.83 7.62 -8.99
C TYR A 310 1.22 8.93 -9.49
N LEU A 311 1.72 10.08 -9.00
CA LEU A 311 1.23 11.39 -9.40
C LEU A 311 1.42 11.62 -10.91
N LEU A 312 2.59 11.25 -11.45
CA LEU A 312 2.85 11.33 -12.89
C LEU A 312 1.88 10.46 -13.68
N HIS A 313 1.74 9.17 -13.33
CA HIS A 313 0.88 8.27 -14.09
C HIS A 313 -0.60 8.57 -13.93
N ARG A 314 -1.01 9.19 -12.82
CA ARG A 314 -2.36 9.72 -12.63
C ARG A 314 -2.62 10.88 -13.59
N PHE A 315 -1.73 11.87 -13.62
CA PHE A 315 -1.79 12.98 -14.56
C PHE A 315 -1.82 12.50 -16.02
N LEU A 316 -0.95 11.55 -16.39
CA LEU A 316 -0.90 11.01 -17.75
C LEU A 316 -2.16 10.21 -18.11
N ALA A 317 -2.83 9.57 -17.15
CA ALA A 317 -4.10 8.90 -17.37
C ALA A 317 -5.21 9.92 -17.64
N ASP A 318 -5.34 10.92 -16.78
CA ASP A 318 -6.35 11.98 -16.93
C ASP A 318 -6.13 12.78 -18.24
N PHE A 319 -4.87 13.03 -18.62
CA PHE A 319 -4.49 13.60 -19.92
C PHE A 319 -4.97 12.75 -21.10
N ARG A 320 -4.66 11.44 -21.10
CA ARG A 320 -5.06 10.55 -22.22
C ARG A 320 -6.57 10.47 -22.36
N ASP A 321 -7.29 10.39 -21.25
CA ASP A 321 -8.75 10.32 -21.23
C ASP A 321 -9.36 11.59 -21.83
N LEU A 322 -8.85 12.77 -21.43
CA LEU A 322 -9.31 14.05 -21.98
C LEU A 322 -8.98 14.22 -23.45
N VAL A 323 -7.76 13.88 -23.87
CA VAL A 323 -7.36 13.97 -25.29
C VAL A 323 -8.19 13.02 -26.15
N SER A 324 -8.41 11.78 -25.72
CA SER A 324 -9.28 10.84 -26.44
C SER A 324 -10.69 11.40 -26.59
N TRP A 325 -11.25 11.93 -25.50
CA TRP A 325 -12.59 12.52 -25.54
C TRP A 325 -12.66 13.76 -26.44
N ILE A 326 -11.63 14.61 -26.46
CA ILE A 326 -11.57 15.76 -27.40
C ILE A 326 -11.62 15.27 -28.85
N HIS A 327 -10.84 14.24 -29.20
CA HIS A 327 -10.85 13.69 -30.55
C HIS A 327 -12.23 13.13 -30.94
N ASP A 328 -12.89 12.42 -30.03
CA ASP A 328 -14.24 11.90 -30.25
C ASP A 328 -15.26 13.04 -30.43
N MET A 329 -15.19 14.09 -29.59
CA MET A 329 -16.08 15.25 -29.70
C MET A 329 -15.84 16.06 -30.98
N ASN A 330 -14.58 16.25 -31.38
CA ASN A 330 -14.23 16.87 -32.67
C ASN A 330 -14.83 16.10 -33.85
N ALA A 331 -14.78 14.77 -33.81
CA ALA A 331 -15.37 13.93 -34.84
C ALA A 331 -16.90 14.07 -34.89
N ILE A 332 -17.57 14.14 -33.73
CA ILE A 332 -19.02 14.35 -33.63
C ILE A 332 -19.42 15.71 -34.23
N ILE A 333 -18.75 16.80 -33.82
CA ILE A 333 -19.06 18.17 -34.30
C ILE A 333 -18.82 18.29 -35.81
N SER A 334 -17.81 17.60 -36.33
CA SER A 334 -17.45 17.64 -37.76
C SER A 334 -18.32 16.75 -38.66
N ALA A 335 -19.00 15.74 -38.11
CA ALA A 335 -19.71 14.72 -38.90
C ALA A 335 -21.03 15.21 -39.49
N ASP A 336 -21.60 16.27 -38.93
CA ASP A 336 -22.91 16.76 -39.31
C ASP A 336 -22.91 17.40 -40.71
N GLU A 337 -24.01 17.24 -41.44
CA GLU A 337 -24.25 17.94 -42.70
C GLU A 337 -25.22 19.11 -42.48
N LEU A 338 -25.17 20.10 -43.38
CA LEU A 338 -26.09 21.24 -43.32
C LEU A 338 -27.53 20.80 -43.67
N ALA A 339 -28.49 21.31 -42.90
CA ALA A 339 -29.90 21.06 -43.12
C ALA A 339 -30.41 21.72 -44.41
N LYS A 340 -31.50 21.17 -44.95
CA LYS A 340 -32.17 21.64 -46.18
C LYS A 340 -33.56 22.23 -45.92
N ASP A 341 -33.92 22.37 -44.65
CA ASP A 341 -35.17 22.97 -44.20
C ASP A 341 -34.98 23.61 -42.81
N VAL A 342 -35.95 24.43 -42.41
CA VAL A 342 -35.92 25.18 -41.15
C VAL A 342 -35.90 24.26 -39.93
N ALA A 343 -36.75 23.22 -39.93
CA ALA A 343 -36.85 22.29 -38.80
C ALA A 343 -35.54 21.50 -38.57
N GLY A 344 -34.88 21.08 -39.65
CA GLY A 344 -33.57 20.44 -39.57
C GLY A 344 -32.48 21.40 -39.09
N ALA A 345 -32.50 22.67 -39.52
CA ALA A 345 -31.53 23.67 -39.06
C ALA A 345 -31.71 23.99 -37.56
N GLU A 346 -32.96 24.09 -37.09
CA GLU A 346 -33.28 24.25 -35.66
C GLU A 346 -32.77 23.05 -34.84
N ALA A 347 -33.01 21.82 -35.31
CA ALA A 347 -32.52 20.61 -34.63
C ALA A 347 -30.99 20.53 -34.59
N LEU A 348 -30.29 20.99 -35.64
CA LEU A 348 -28.82 21.08 -35.65
C LEU A 348 -28.31 22.07 -34.60
N LEU A 349 -28.93 23.25 -34.48
CA LEU A 349 -28.58 24.25 -33.47
C LEU A 349 -28.82 23.74 -32.05
N GLU A 350 -29.94 23.07 -31.81
CA GLU A 350 -30.26 22.48 -30.50
C GLU A 350 -29.21 21.43 -30.10
N ARG A 351 -28.90 20.48 -30.98
CA ARG A 351 -27.87 19.46 -30.72
C ARG A 351 -26.48 20.06 -30.56
N HIS A 352 -26.14 21.10 -31.33
CA HIS A 352 -24.86 21.80 -31.19
C HIS A 352 -24.72 22.49 -29.82
N GLN A 353 -25.84 22.99 -29.28
CA GLN A 353 -25.90 23.54 -27.93
C GLN A 353 -25.78 22.45 -26.85
N GLU A 354 -26.31 21.23 -27.09
CA GLU A 354 -26.08 20.08 -26.20
C GLU A 354 -24.58 19.71 -26.14
N HIS A 355 -23.90 19.67 -27.29
CA HIS A 355 -22.45 19.45 -27.34
C HIS A 355 -21.68 20.50 -26.53
N LYS A 356 -22.13 21.76 -26.54
CA LYS A 356 -21.56 22.81 -25.68
C LYS A 356 -21.70 22.48 -24.19
N GLY A 357 -22.86 21.99 -23.79
CA GLY A 357 -23.11 21.54 -22.42
C GLY A 357 -22.16 20.41 -22.01
N GLU A 358 -21.88 19.45 -22.90
CA GLU A 358 -20.92 18.37 -22.64
C GLU A 358 -19.47 18.86 -22.51
N ILE A 359 -19.08 19.87 -23.30
CA ILE A 359 -17.78 20.53 -23.20
C ILE A 359 -17.65 21.25 -21.86
N ASP A 360 -18.66 22.04 -21.49
CA ASP A 360 -18.64 22.83 -20.26
C ASP A 360 -18.64 21.95 -18.99
N ALA A 361 -19.37 20.83 -19.03
CA ALA A 361 -19.38 19.86 -17.93
C ALA A 361 -18.00 19.24 -17.64
N ARG A 362 -17.06 19.31 -18.59
CA ARG A 362 -15.70 18.79 -18.43
C ARG A 362 -14.67 19.84 -18.04
N GLU A 363 -15.07 21.10 -17.88
CA GLU A 363 -14.15 22.18 -17.51
C GLU A 363 -13.39 21.89 -16.19
N ASP A 364 -14.08 21.29 -15.22
CA ASP A 364 -13.48 20.90 -13.94
C ASP A 364 -12.40 19.82 -14.12
N SER A 365 -12.61 18.86 -15.03
CA SER A 365 -11.61 17.83 -15.35
C SER A 365 -10.39 18.43 -16.04
N PHE A 366 -10.58 19.36 -16.98
CA PHE A 366 -9.46 20.08 -17.60
C PHE A 366 -8.66 20.86 -16.56
N ARG A 367 -9.35 21.60 -15.69
CA ARG A 367 -8.71 22.38 -14.63
C ARG A 367 -7.94 21.48 -13.66
N SER A 368 -8.55 20.41 -13.18
CA SER A 368 -7.90 19.48 -12.25
C SER A 368 -6.66 18.81 -12.86
N THR A 369 -6.70 18.42 -14.14
CA THR A 369 -5.54 17.84 -14.83
C THR A 369 -4.44 18.88 -15.03
N ALA A 370 -4.79 20.13 -15.35
CA ALA A 370 -3.83 21.22 -15.48
C ALA A 370 -3.17 21.55 -14.13
N GLU A 371 -3.94 21.63 -13.05
CA GLU A 371 -3.44 21.83 -11.68
C GLU A 371 -2.52 20.69 -11.25
N ALA A 372 -2.91 19.43 -11.50
CA ALA A 372 -2.06 18.26 -11.21
C ALA A 372 -0.73 18.32 -11.95
N GLY A 373 -0.76 18.69 -13.24
CA GLY A 373 0.47 18.90 -14.02
C GLY A 373 1.31 20.06 -13.48
N GLN A 374 0.70 21.19 -13.12
CA GLN A 374 1.42 22.35 -12.57
C GLN A 374 2.11 22.02 -11.25
N ILE A 375 1.44 21.27 -10.36
CA ILE A 375 2.03 20.80 -9.10
C ILE A 375 3.29 19.97 -9.37
N LEU A 376 3.27 19.08 -10.37
CA LEU A 376 4.43 18.28 -10.76
C LEU A 376 5.59 19.16 -11.28
N LEU A 377 5.29 20.24 -12.01
CA LEU A 377 6.30 21.20 -12.46
C LEU A 377 6.92 21.98 -11.29
N ASP A 378 6.08 22.47 -10.37
CA ASP A 378 6.51 23.27 -9.23
C ASP A 378 7.39 22.45 -8.26
N GLN A 379 7.09 21.16 -8.12
CA GLN A 379 7.87 20.22 -7.32
C GLN A 379 9.15 19.74 -8.02
N LYS A 380 9.43 20.20 -9.25
CA LYS A 380 10.59 19.76 -10.06
C LYS A 380 10.64 18.24 -10.21
N HIS A 381 9.49 17.65 -10.52
CA HIS A 381 9.36 16.22 -10.74
C HIS A 381 10.36 15.72 -11.82
N TYR A 382 10.82 14.48 -11.73
CA TYR A 382 11.85 13.94 -12.63
C TYR A 382 11.43 13.93 -14.12
N ALA A 383 10.13 13.97 -14.39
CA ALA A 383 9.52 13.99 -15.73
C ALA A 383 9.00 15.39 -16.13
N VAL A 384 9.63 16.46 -15.64
CA VAL A 384 9.19 17.85 -15.87
C VAL A 384 8.96 18.19 -17.35
N ASP A 385 9.84 17.72 -18.24
CA ASP A 385 9.74 18.02 -19.69
C ASP A 385 8.53 17.34 -20.33
N GLU A 386 8.26 16.07 -19.97
CA GLU A 386 7.10 15.33 -20.45
C GLU A 386 5.80 15.96 -19.93
N VAL A 387 5.73 16.32 -18.64
CA VAL A 387 4.56 16.97 -18.06
C VAL A 387 4.27 18.30 -18.76
N LYS A 388 5.31 19.12 -18.99
CA LYS A 388 5.18 20.40 -19.67
C LYS A 388 4.70 20.23 -21.12
N GLU A 389 5.22 19.25 -21.84
CA GLU A 389 4.77 18.92 -23.19
C GLU A 389 3.28 18.54 -23.19
N LYS A 390 2.86 17.63 -22.29
CA LYS A 390 1.46 17.16 -22.25
C LYS A 390 0.48 18.26 -21.84
N LEU A 391 0.87 19.16 -20.93
CA LEU A 391 0.07 20.34 -20.60
C LEU A 391 -0.14 21.23 -21.82
N GLY A 392 0.92 21.52 -22.57
CA GLY A 392 0.84 22.34 -23.79
C GLY A 392 -0.03 21.69 -24.88
N ILE A 393 0.07 20.37 -25.05
CA ILE A 393 -0.81 19.62 -25.97
C ILE A 393 -2.27 19.75 -25.51
N LEU A 394 -2.56 19.50 -24.23
CA LEU A 394 -3.93 19.53 -23.72
C LEU A 394 -4.58 20.92 -23.87
N GLU A 395 -3.83 21.98 -23.58
CA GLU A 395 -4.29 23.37 -23.74
C GLU A 395 -4.57 23.71 -25.21
N ASN A 396 -3.68 23.27 -26.12
CA ASN A 396 -3.87 23.47 -27.55
C ASN A 396 -5.09 22.70 -28.08
N GLU A 397 -5.21 21.41 -27.76
CA GLU A 397 -6.35 20.56 -28.18
C GLU A 397 -7.69 21.12 -27.67
N LYS A 398 -7.74 21.59 -26.41
CA LYS A 398 -8.92 22.27 -25.86
C LYS A 398 -9.26 23.54 -26.64
N SER A 399 -8.26 24.36 -26.97
CA SER A 399 -8.45 25.59 -27.74
C SER A 399 -8.97 25.31 -29.15
N VAL A 400 -8.44 24.27 -29.80
CA VAL A 400 -8.89 23.82 -31.14
C VAL A 400 -10.34 23.33 -31.09
N LEU A 401 -10.72 22.52 -30.09
CA LEU A 401 -12.11 22.07 -29.91
C LEU A 401 -13.08 23.25 -29.74
N LEU A 402 -12.74 24.23 -28.91
CA LEU A 402 -13.57 25.42 -28.70
C LEU A 402 -13.69 26.27 -29.98
N ALA A 403 -12.61 26.41 -30.74
CA ALA A 403 -12.62 27.11 -32.02
C ALA A 403 -13.49 26.39 -33.06
N LEU A 404 -13.37 25.06 -33.17
CA LEU A 404 -14.19 24.24 -34.06
C LEU A 404 -15.67 24.34 -33.70
N TRP A 405 -16.00 24.27 -32.41
CA TRP A 405 -17.38 24.43 -31.95
C TRP A 405 -17.94 25.81 -32.34
N GLU A 406 -17.17 26.88 -32.18
CA GLU A 406 -17.59 28.24 -32.51
C GLU A 406 -17.74 28.45 -34.03
N GLU A 407 -16.79 27.96 -34.82
CA GLU A 407 -16.89 27.97 -36.29
C GLU A 407 -18.16 27.26 -36.76
N ARG A 408 -18.45 26.08 -36.17
CA ARG A 408 -19.63 25.30 -36.50
C ARG A 408 -20.94 25.96 -36.05
N ARG A 409 -20.94 26.66 -34.91
CA ARG A 409 -22.09 27.46 -34.42
C ARG A 409 -22.46 28.51 -35.46
N ILE A 410 -21.49 29.30 -35.92
CA ILE A 410 -21.69 30.34 -36.92
C ILE A 410 -22.25 29.73 -38.22
N LEU A 411 -21.70 28.59 -38.65
CA LEU A 411 -22.18 27.91 -39.86
C LEU A 411 -23.63 27.43 -39.74
N TYR A 412 -24.05 26.90 -38.58
CA TYR A 412 -25.43 26.49 -38.36
C TYR A 412 -26.41 27.66 -38.25
N GLU A 413 -25.99 28.77 -37.64
CA GLU A 413 -26.78 30.01 -37.61
C GLU A 413 -26.98 30.56 -39.03
N GLN A 414 -25.92 30.60 -39.84
CA GLN A 414 -26.02 30.93 -41.26
C GLN A 414 -26.94 29.96 -42.00
N CYS A 415 -26.84 28.65 -41.74
CA CYS A 415 -27.73 27.67 -42.35
C CYS A 415 -29.21 27.92 -42.00
N MET A 416 -29.50 28.21 -40.74
CA MET A 416 -30.85 28.56 -40.29
C MET A 416 -31.38 29.81 -41.00
N ASP A 417 -30.57 30.87 -41.06
CA ASP A 417 -30.92 32.11 -41.76
C ASP A 417 -31.21 31.87 -43.26
N LEU A 418 -30.40 31.02 -43.91
CA LEU A 418 -30.61 30.64 -45.31
C LEU A 418 -31.93 29.87 -45.51
N GLN A 419 -32.24 28.91 -44.63
CA GLN A 419 -33.48 28.14 -44.75
C GLN A 419 -34.72 29.01 -44.47
N LEU A 420 -34.63 29.97 -43.54
CA LEU A 420 -35.68 30.97 -43.33
C LEU A 420 -35.88 31.83 -44.59
N PHE A 421 -34.78 32.32 -45.19
CA PHE A 421 -34.83 33.10 -46.42
C PHE A 421 -35.47 32.31 -47.58
N TYR A 422 -35.10 31.04 -47.76
CA TYR A 422 -35.68 30.18 -48.79
C TYR A 422 -37.17 29.95 -48.59
N ARG A 423 -37.59 29.61 -47.36
CA ARG A 423 -39.00 29.43 -47.02
C ARG A 423 -39.80 30.71 -47.31
N ASP A 424 -39.31 31.86 -46.89
CA ASP A 424 -40.05 33.11 -47.00
C ASP A 424 -40.07 33.64 -48.45
N THR A 425 -38.99 33.40 -49.21
CA THR A 425 -38.96 33.68 -50.66
C THR A 425 -39.95 32.79 -51.40
N GLU A 426 -40.04 31.50 -51.08
CA GLU A 426 -41.01 30.59 -51.71
C GLU A 426 -42.47 30.98 -51.38
N GLN A 427 -42.72 31.44 -50.15
CA GLN A 427 -44.03 32.00 -49.79
C GLN A 427 -44.35 33.27 -50.59
N ALA A 428 -43.38 34.16 -50.76
CA ALA A 428 -43.54 35.37 -51.57
C ALA A 428 -43.79 35.02 -53.05
N ASP A 429 -43.04 34.08 -53.62
CA ASP A 429 -43.22 33.60 -54.99
C ASP A 429 -44.59 32.97 -55.21
N THR A 430 -45.07 32.15 -54.28
CA THR A 430 -46.40 31.55 -54.32
C THR A 430 -47.49 32.60 -54.27
N TRP A 431 -47.29 33.65 -53.46
CA TRP A 431 -48.23 34.77 -53.40
C TRP A 431 -48.22 35.59 -54.69
N MET A 432 -47.04 35.93 -55.25
CA MET A 432 -46.92 36.66 -56.51
C MET A 432 -47.57 35.90 -57.66
N ALA A 433 -47.36 34.58 -57.75
CA ALA A 433 -47.98 33.74 -58.77
C ALA A 433 -49.52 33.85 -58.78
N LYS A 434 -50.15 33.95 -57.60
CA LYS A 434 -51.61 34.16 -57.49
C LYS A 434 -52.02 35.55 -58.00
N GLN A 435 -51.22 36.58 -57.72
CA GLN A 435 -51.49 37.94 -58.20
C GLN A 435 -51.27 38.07 -59.71
N GLU A 436 -50.23 37.44 -60.26
CA GLU A 436 -49.98 37.37 -61.70
C GLU A 436 -51.13 36.68 -62.44
N ALA A 437 -51.71 35.64 -61.85
CA ALA A 437 -52.89 34.95 -62.39
C ALA A 437 -54.12 35.86 -62.38
N PHE A 438 -54.32 36.69 -61.35
CA PHE A 438 -55.36 37.71 -61.34
C PHE A 438 -55.16 38.73 -62.47
N LEU A 439 -53.94 39.24 -62.64
CA LEU A 439 -53.58 40.20 -63.69
C LEU A 439 -53.50 39.58 -65.09
N ALA A 440 -53.60 38.26 -65.24
CA ALA A 440 -53.66 37.60 -66.55
C ALA A 440 -55.04 37.74 -67.21
N ASN A 441 -56.10 38.04 -66.45
CA ASN A 441 -57.40 38.33 -67.01
C ASN A 441 -57.33 39.61 -67.86
N GLN A 442 -57.70 39.59 -69.13
CA GLN A 442 -57.66 40.79 -70.01
C GLN A 442 -59.02 41.47 -70.18
N ASP A 443 -60.03 41.07 -69.41
CA ASP A 443 -61.34 41.68 -69.41
C ASP A 443 -61.28 43.15 -68.95
N LEU A 444 -61.82 44.03 -69.80
CA LEU A 444 -61.91 45.48 -69.61
C LEU A 444 -63.36 45.96 -69.47
N GLY A 445 -64.34 45.04 -69.46
CA GLY A 445 -65.77 45.32 -69.43
C GLY A 445 -66.34 45.80 -70.77
N ASP A 446 -67.63 45.57 -70.96
CA ASP A 446 -68.40 45.86 -72.20
C ASP A 446 -69.53 46.87 -71.98
N SER A 447 -69.62 47.41 -70.76
CA SER A 447 -70.64 48.38 -70.33
C SER A 447 -70.11 49.18 -69.15
N LEU A 448 -70.61 50.40 -68.96
CA LEU A 448 -70.15 51.30 -67.90
C LEU A 448 -70.19 50.64 -66.50
N ASP A 449 -71.29 50.00 -66.15
CA ASP A 449 -71.46 49.31 -64.86
C ASP A 449 -70.44 48.16 -64.68
N SER A 450 -70.13 47.45 -65.77
CA SER A 450 -69.13 46.37 -65.78
C SER A 450 -67.72 46.91 -65.57
N VAL A 451 -67.35 48.00 -66.24
CA VAL A 451 -66.03 48.64 -66.05
C VAL A 451 -65.89 49.23 -64.65
N GLU A 452 -66.91 49.88 -64.10
CA GLU A 452 -66.89 50.42 -62.72
C GLU A 452 -66.67 49.30 -61.68
N ALA A 453 -67.34 48.16 -61.86
CA ALA A 453 -67.15 46.99 -61.00
C ALA A 453 -65.72 46.43 -61.11
N LEU A 454 -65.15 46.37 -62.32
CA LEU A 454 -63.78 45.91 -62.56
C LEU A 454 -62.74 46.89 -61.97
N LEU A 455 -62.94 48.21 -62.12
CA LEU A 455 -62.08 49.24 -61.52
C LEU A 455 -62.06 49.11 -60.00
N LYS A 456 -63.23 49.02 -59.36
CA LYS A 456 -63.32 48.83 -57.92
C LYS A 456 -62.62 47.55 -57.45
N LYS A 457 -62.79 46.45 -58.18
CA LYS A 457 -62.11 45.18 -57.89
C LYS A 457 -60.58 45.30 -58.02
N HIS A 458 -60.12 46.08 -58.99
CA HIS A 458 -58.69 46.34 -59.21
C HIS A 458 -58.11 47.26 -58.14
N GLU A 459 -58.83 48.29 -57.69
CA GLU A 459 -58.43 49.11 -56.54
C GLU A 459 -58.27 48.28 -55.25
N ASP A 460 -59.18 47.35 -54.99
CA ASP A 460 -59.09 46.47 -53.83
C ASP A 460 -57.90 45.50 -53.96
N PHE A 461 -57.59 45.04 -55.17
CA PHE A 461 -56.36 44.30 -55.47
C PHE A 461 -55.10 45.14 -55.19
N GLU A 462 -55.05 46.40 -55.63
CA GLU A 462 -53.90 47.30 -55.41
C GLU A 462 -53.68 47.62 -53.92
N LYS A 463 -54.76 47.78 -53.15
CA LYS A 463 -54.65 47.89 -51.68
C LYS A 463 -54.03 46.63 -51.08
N SER A 464 -54.46 45.44 -51.52
CA SER A 464 -53.87 44.18 -51.07
C SER A 464 -52.41 44.02 -51.50
N LEU A 465 -52.05 44.54 -52.67
CA LEU A 465 -50.69 44.50 -53.21
C LEU A 465 -49.76 45.40 -52.38
N ASN A 466 -50.19 46.64 -52.11
CA ASN A 466 -49.48 47.56 -51.22
C ASN A 466 -49.35 47.03 -49.79
N ALA A 467 -50.35 46.34 -49.26
CA ALA A 467 -50.28 45.77 -47.92
C ALA A 467 -49.20 44.67 -47.77
N GLN A 468 -48.86 43.99 -48.87
CA GLN A 468 -47.84 42.93 -48.88
C GLN A 468 -46.43 43.47 -49.21
N GLU A 469 -46.32 44.70 -49.70
CA GLU A 469 -45.07 45.36 -50.06
C GLU A 469 -44.05 45.37 -48.90
N GLU A 470 -44.50 45.65 -47.69
CA GLU A 470 -43.65 45.62 -46.48
C GLU A 470 -42.99 44.26 -46.25
N LYS A 471 -43.64 43.15 -46.63
CA LYS A 471 -43.04 41.82 -46.49
C LYS A 471 -41.95 41.56 -47.53
N ILE A 472 -42.11 42.06 -48.75
CA ILE A 472 -41.07 41.95 -49.78
C ILE A 472 -39.88 42.83 -49.43
N LYS A 473 -40.13 44.03 -48.89
CA LYS A 473 -39.09 44.91 -48.37
C LYS A 473 -38.33 44.28 -47.20
N ALA A 474 -39.03 43.64 -46.27
CA ALA A 474 -38.39 42.90 -45.18
C ALA A 474 -37.49 41.76 -45.69
N LEU A 475 -37.92 41.04 -46.75
CA LEU A 475 -37.10 40.02 -47.40
C LEU A 475 -35.88 40.60 -48.11
N ASP A 476 -36.02 41.76 -48.76
CA ASP A 476 -34.93 42.49 -49.39
C ASP A 476 -33.86 42.93 -48.36
N GLU A 477 -34.31 43.51 -47.24
CA GLU A 477 -33.45 43.90 -46.14
C GLU A 477 -32.76 42.69 -45.49
N PHE A 478 -33.48 41.58 -45.32
CA PHE A 478 -32.91 40.35 -44.78
C PHE A 478 -31.84 39.77 -45.71
N ALA A 479 -32.13 39.63 -47.01
CA ALA A 479 -31.15 39.19 -48.00
C ALA A 479 -29.92 40.10 -48.07
N THR A 480 -30.12 41.42 -47.99
CA THR A 480 -29.01 42.40 -47.93
C THR A 480 -28.09 42.13 -46.75
N LYS A 481 -28.66 41.92 -45.55
CA LYS A 481 -27.89 41.60 -44.35
C LYS A 481 -27.08 40.32 -44.49
N LEU A 482 -27.64 39.27 -45.11
CA LEU A 482 -26.91 38.03 -45.36
C LEU A 482 -25.71 38.25 -46.28
N ILE A 483 -25.89 39.02 -47.36
CA ILE A 483 -24.82 39.31 -48.34
C ILE A 483 -23.73 40.17 -47.70
N GLU A 484 -24.09 41.26 -47.02
CA GLU A 484 -23.14 42.15 -46.34
C GLU A 484 -22.42 41.45 -45.19
N GLY A 485 -23.08 40.50 -44.54
CA GLY A 485 -22.52 39.64 -43.49
C GLY A 485 -21.61 38.52 -43.98
N GLN A 486 -21.27 38.48 -45.28
CA GLN A 486 -20.41 37.45 -45.89
C GLN A 486 -20.93 36.02 -45.65
N HIS A 487 -22.24 35.84 -45.74
CA HIS A 487 -22.89 34.54 -45.61
C HIS A 487 -22.32 33.53 -46.63
N TYR A 488 -22.13 32.26 -46.24
CA TYR A 488 -21.49 31.24 -47.09
C TYR A 488 -22.20 31.02 -48.45
N ALA A 489 -23.50 31.30 -48.52
CA ALA A 489 -24.33 31.24 -49.73
C ALA A 489 -24.72 32.63 -50.28
N ALA A 490 -23.92 33.67 -50.06
CA ALA A 490 -24.24 35.04 -50.45
C ALA A 490 -24.59 35.20 -51.94
N ASP A 491 -23.90 34.48 -52.83
CA ASP A 491 -24.16 34.55 -54.28
C ASP A 491 -25.56 34.01 -54.65
N ASP A 492 -25.95 32.86 -54.09
CA ASP A 492 -27.28 32.27 -54.29
C ASP A 492 -28.39 33.16 -53.73
N VAL A 493 -28.15 33.75 -52.54
CA VAL A 493 -29.05 34.71 -51.92
C VAL A 493 -29.20 35.96 -52.80
N ALA A 494 -28.09 36.50 -53.31
CA ALA A 494 -28.10 37.67 -54.20
C ALA A 494 -28.88 37.40 -55.49
N GLN A 495 -28.70 36.24 -56.10
CA GLN A 495 -29.43 35.86 -57.31
C GLN A 495 -30.94 35.75 -57.07
N ARG A 496 -31.35 35.07 -55.99
CA ARG A 496 -32.77 34.92 -55.64
C ARG A 496 -33.42 36.24 -55.27
N ARG A 497 -32.70 37.08 -54.51
CA ARG A 497 -33.13 38.44 -54.18
C ARG A 497 -33.38 39.26 -55.45
N ALA A 498 -32.44 39.25 -56.39
CA ALA A 498 -32.58 39.98 -57.65
C ALA A 498 -33.80 39.50 -58.45
N ALA A 499 -34.00 38.18 -58.56
CA ALA A 499 -35.15 37.61 -59.25
C ALA A 499 -36.49 38.00 -58.58
N LEU A 500 -36.54 37.98 -57.24
CA LEU A 500 -37.72 38.39 -56.47
C LEU A 500 -38.07 39.87 -56.70
N LEU A 501 -37.07 40.75 -56.69
CA LEU A 501 -37.25 42.19 -56.94
C LEU A 501 -37.66 42.49 -58.38
N GLU A 502 -37.06 41.81 -59.35
CA GLU A 502 -37.43 41.95 -60.76
C GLU A 502 -38.88 41.52 -60.99
N ARG A 503 -39.27 40.37 -60.44
CA ARG A 503 -40.65 39.86 -60.51
C ARG A 503 -41.64 40.80 -59.83
N ARG A 504 -41.30 41.35 -58.66
CA ARG A 504 -42.09 42.38 -57.97
C ARG A 504 -42.31 43.61 -58.86
N ASN A 505 -41.24 44.15 -59.44
CA ASN A 505 -41.33 45.33 -60.31
C ASN A 505 -42.21 45.06 -61.53
N ALA A 506 -42.06 43.89 -62.16
CA ALA A 506 -42.92 43.49 -63.27
C ALA A 506 -44.40 43.35 -62.88
N LEU A 507 -44.69 42.84 -61.67
CA LEU A 507 -46.05 42.74 -61.14
C LEU A 507 -46.69 44.12 -60.93
N LEU A 508 -45.94 45.07 -60.35
CA LEU A 508 -46.37 46.45 -60.15
C LEU A 508 -46.68 47.16 -61.48
N GLU A 509 -45.78 47.04 -62.47
CA GLU A 509 -45.98 47.60 -63.81
C GLU A 509 -47.21 47.01 -64.51
N ARG A 510 -47.42 45.69 -64.40
CA ARG A 510 -48.62 45.04 -64.94
C ARG A 510 -49.90 45.52 -64.26
N SER A 511 -49.88 45.72 -62.94
CA SER A 511 -51.01 46.29 -62.20
C SER A 511 -51.34 47.69 -62.70
N HIS A 512 -50.33 48.56 -62.80
CA HIS A 512 -50.49 49.94 -63.25
C HIS A 512 -51.01 50.01 -64.70
N THR A 513 -50.45 49.17 -65.58
CA THR A 513 -50.90 49.08 -66.98
C THR A 513 -52.37 48.67 -67.04
N ARG A 514 -52.79 47.65 -66.28
CA ARG A 514 -54.19 47.22 -66.23
C ARG A 514 -55.10 48.32 -65.69
N HIS A 515 -54.71 49.01 -64.63
CA HIS A 515 -55.47 50.13 -64.08
C HIS A 515 -55.72 51.20 -65.17
N THR A 516 -54.67 51.58 -65.88
CA THR A 516 -54.75 52.56 -66.99
C THR A 516 -55.69 52.10 -68.09
N MET A 517 -55.62 50.82 -68.51
CA MET A 517 -56.52 50.26 -69.53
C MET A 517 -57.98 50.23 -69.07
N LEU A 518 -58.24 49.96 -67.79
CA LEU A 518 -59.60 50.00 -67.22
C LEU A 518 -60.14 51.43 -67.16
N GLU A 519 -59.31 52.42 -66.81
CA GLU A 519 -59.69 53.84 -66.87
C GLU A 519 -59.98 54.29 -68.31
N GLU A 520 -59.18 53.87 -69.29
CA GLU A 520 -59.42 54.16 -70.70
C GLU A 520 -60.71 53.50 -71.20
N SER A 521 -60.95 52.22 -70.83
CA SER A 521 -62.21 51.52 -71.11
C SER A 521 -63.40 52.25 -70.47
N TYR A 522 -63.25 52.74 -69.24
CA TYR A 522 -64.29 53.51 -68.54
C TYR A 522 -64.64 54.77 -69.31
N ARG A 523 -63.63 55.53 -69.76
CA ARG A 523 -63.84 56.74 -70.57
C ARG A 523 -64.50 56.42 -71.91
N LEU A 524 -64.11 55.31 -72.56
CA LEU A 524 -64.73 54.86 -73.81
C LEU A 524 -66.20 54.49 -73.60
N GLN A 525 -66.51 53.66 -72.61
CA GLN A 525 -67.88 53.24 -72.30
C GLN A 525 -68.76 54.41 -71.86
N GLN A 526 -68.19 55.37 -71.12
CA GLN A 526 -68.86 56.63 -70.77
C GLN A 526 -69.18 57.43 -72.04
N PHE A 527 -68.22 57.58 -72.95
CA PHE A 527 -68.43 58.26 -74.23
C PHE A 527 -69.47 57.55 -75.11
N GLU A 528 -69.44 56.21 -75.20
CA GLU A 528 -70.41 55.43 -75.96
C GLU A 528 -71.82 55.58 -75.37
N ARG A 529 -71.96 55.50 -74.04
CA ARG A 529 -73.24 55.76 -73.35
C ARG A 529 -73.74 57.18 -73.64
N ASP A 530 -72.89 58.18 -73.48
CA ASP A 530 -73.25 59.58 -73.70
C ASP A 530 -73.60 59.82 -75.19
N CYS A 531 -72.90 59.15 -76.12
CA CYS A 531 -73.20 59.15 -77.56
C CYS A 531 -74.56 58.51 -77.85
N ASP A 532 -74.88 57.37 -77.25
CA ASP A 532 -76.14 56.67 -77.48
C ASP A 532 -77.32 57.37 -76.79
N GLU A 533 -77.12 57.97 -75.62
CA GLU A 533 -78.07 58.91 -75.00
C GLU A 533 -78.32 60.12 -75.92
N THR A 534 -77.26 60.68 -76.50
CA THR A 534 -77.35 61.83 -77.40
C THR A 534 -78.02 61.46 -78.72
N LYS A 535 -77.69 60.31 -79.33
CA LYS A 535 -78.39 59.77 -80.51
C LYS A 535 -79.85 59.46 -80.19
N GLY A 536 -80.12 58.88 -79.02
CA GLY A 536 -81.47 58.60 -78.53
C GLY A 536 -82.28 59.89 -78.43
N TRP A 537 -81.70 60.92 -77.83
CA TRP A 537 -82.27 62.27 -77.74
C TRP A 537 -82.47 62.88 -79.13
N ILE A 538 -81.48 62.85 -80.02
CA ILE A 538 -81.61 63.34 -81.41
C ILE A 538 -82.74 62.61 -82.14
N ASN A 539 -82.83 61.28 -82.02
CA ASN A 539 -83.89 60.48 -82.64
C ASN A 539 -85.27 60.83 -82.07
N GLU A 540 -85.39 61.06 -80.76
CA GLU A 540 -86.62 61.55 -80.12
C GLU A 540 -87.00 62.93 -80.67
N LYS A 541 -86.05 63.87 -80.74
CA LYS A 541 -86.28 65.22 -81.26
C LYS A 541 -86.55 65.23 -82.77
N LEU A 542 -85.94 64.34 -83.55
CA LEU A 542 -86.24 64.12 -84.97
C LEU A 542 -87.70 63.69 -85.17
N LYS A 543 -88.23 62.80 -84.32
CA LYS A 543 -89.66 62.44 -84.36
C LYS A 543 -90.57 63.65 -84.13
N ILE A 544 -90.19 64.56 -83.23
CA ILE A 544 -90.93 65.81 -82.98
C ILE A 544 -90.78 66.78 -84.16
N ALA A 545 -89.61 66.86 -84.79
CA ALA A 545 -89.36 67.72 -85.94
C ALA A 545 -90.05 67.25 -87.23
N MET A 546 -90.19 65.93 -87.40
CA MET A 546 -90.90 65.30 -88.52
C MET A 546 -92.39 65.08 -88.24
N ASP A 547 -92.91 65.60 -87.12
CA ASP A 547 -94.33 65.55 -86.80
C ASP A 547 -95.12 66.39 -87.81
N GLU A 548 -95.98 65.73 -88.58
CA GLU A 548 -96.83 66.36 -89.61
C GLU A 548 -98.10 67.01 -89.03
N SER A 549 -98.16 67.22 -87.72
CA SER A 549 -99.29 67.88 -87.04
C SER A 549 -99.63 69.29 -87.55
N TYR A 550 -98.76 69.90 -88.35
CA TYR A 550 -99.01 71.16 -89.09
C TYR A 550 -100.06 71.03 -90.21
N LEU A 551 -100.39 69.82 -90.67
CA LEU A 551 -101.43 69.57 -91.70
C LEU A 551 -102.87 69.70 -91.16
N ASP A 552 -103.05 69.71 -89.84
CA ASP A 552 -104.34 69.95 -89.18
C ASP A 552 -104.50 71.44 -88.80
N PRO A 553 -105.49 72.16 -89.35
CA PRO A 553 -105.68 73.60 -89.15
C PRO A 553 -106.23 73.98 -87.76
N THR A 554 -106.49 73.01 -86.89
CA THR A 554 -107.00 73.27 -85.54
C THR A 554 -105.87 73.73 -84.60
N ASN A 555 -106.11 74.81 -83.85
CA ASN A 555 -105.20 75.31 -82.80
C ASN A 555 -103.77 75.65 -83.28
N LEU A 556 -103.66 76.31 -84.44
CA LEU A 556 -102.39 76.76 -85.02
C LEU A 556 -101.53 77.60 -84.06
N ASN A 557 -102.14 78.47 -83.24
CA ASN A 557 -101.40 79.33 -82.32
C ASN A 557 -100.69 78.53 -81.21
N GLY A 558 -101.34 77.50 -80.67
CA GLY A 558 -100.71 76.58 -79.71
C GLY A 558 -99.61 75.71 -80.34
N LYS A 559 -99.76 75.34 -81.62
CA LYS A 559 -98.74 74.59 -82.38
C LYS A 559 -97.50 75.45 -82.66
N VAL A 560 -97.68 76.72 -83.05
CA VAL A 560 -96.58 77.68 -83.23
C VAL A 560 -95.82 77.91 -81.91
N GLN A 561 -96.53 78.06 -80.79
CA GLN A 561 -95.89 78.25 -79.50
C GLN A 561 -95.13 77.01 -79.01
N LYS A 562 -95.68 75.80 -79.23
CA LYS A 562 -94.95 74.54 -78.98
C LYS A 562 -93.69 74.42 -79.85
N HIS A 563 -93.77 74.82 -81.11
CA HIS A 563 -92.62 74.83 -82.01
C HIS A 563 -91.56 75.86 -81.59
N GLN A 564 -91.96 77.06 -81.15
CA GLN A 564 -91.04 78.04 -80.56
C GLN A 564 -90.36 77.53 -79.28
N ASN A 565 -91.09 76.83 -78.41
CA ASN A 565 -90.52 76.20 -77.22
C ASN A 565 -89.55 75.07 -77.58
N PHE A 566 -89.86 74.27 -78.60
CA PHE A 566 -88.97 73.24 -79.12
C PHE A 566 -87.68 73.85 -79.71
N ILE A 567 -87.78 74.96 -80.45
CA ILE A 567 -86.61 75.71 -80.94
C ILE A 567 -85.77 76.26 -79.78
N GLN A 568 -86.41 76.79 -78.73
CA GLN A 568 -85.70 77.23 -77.52
C GLN A 568 -84.98 76.07 -76.81
N GLU A 569 -85.63 74.90 -76.70
CA GLU A 569 -85.04 73.69 -76.12
C GLU A 569 -83.85 73.18 -76.93
N LEU A 570 -83.94 73.18 -78.27
CA LEU A 570 -82.82 72.84 -79.15
C LEU A 570 -81.65 73.82 -78.99
N ASN A 571 -81.95 75.13 -78.92
CA ASN A 571 -80.92 76.15 -78.72
C ASN A 571 -80.25 76.04 -77.34
N ALA A 572 -81.00 75.67 -76.29
CA ALA A 572 -80.45 75.46 -74.95
C ALA A 572 -79.55 74.23 -74.85
N ASN A 573 -79.83 73.17 -75.63
CA ASN A 573 -79.02 71.95 -75.67
C ASN A 573 -77.96 71.97 -76.77
N ARG A 574 -77.70 73.12 -77.41
CA ARG A 574 -76.69 73.26 -78.47
C ARG A 574 -75.27 72.89 -78.01
N SER A 575 -74.99 72.95 -76.71
CA SER A 575 -73.68 72.56 -76.16
C SER A 575 -73.59 71.08 -75.76
N ARG A 576 -74.69 70.31 -75.83
CA ARG A 576 -74.73 68.87 -75.53
C ARG A 576 -74.50 67.98 -76.75
N VAL A 577 -74.63 68.53 -77.95
CA VAL A 577 -74.41 67.90 -79.26
C VAL A 577 -73.25 68.62 -79.93
#